data_AF-A0A7Y3DC70-F1
#
_entry.id   AF-A0A7Y3DC70-F1
#
_cell.length_a   1.000
_cell.length_b   1.000
_cell.length_c   1.000
_cell.angle_alpha   90.00
_cell.angle_beta   90.00
_cell.angle_gamma   90.00
#
_symmetry.space_group_name_H-M   'P 1'
#
loop_
_entity.id
_entity.type
_entity.pdbx_description
1 polymer ?
#
loop_
_entity_poly.entity_id
_entity_poly.type
_entity_poly.pdbx_seq_one_letter_code
_entity_poly.pdbx_strand_id
1 'polypeptide(L)'
;SGPALPALPAEARVVVYCSVGYRSGAIAKRLGERGVERVYNLEGGIFLWANQGRPVVRAGQPVREVHPYGGGWARYLDEGLRAAE
;
A
#
# COMPACT_ATOMS: atom_id res chain seq x y z
N SER A 1 0.49 -12.66 -15.06
CA SER A 1 0.94 -13.48 -13.92
C SER A 1 1.67 -12.58 -12.96
N GLY A 2 1.15 -12.34 -11.74
CA GLY A 2 1.82 -11.45 -10.78
C GLY A 2 3.18 -12.00 -10.34
N PRO A 3 4.07 -11.17 -9.76
CA PRO A 3 5.37 -11.63 -9.30
C PRO A 3 5.21 -12.77 -8.28
N ALA A 4 6.12 -13.73 -8.34
CA ALA A 4 6.24 -14.75 -7.31
C ALA A 4 6.77 -14.09 -6.03
N LEU A 5 6.19 -14.44 -4.88
CA LEU A 5 6.77 -14.05 -3.60
C LEU A 5 8.06 -14.88 -3.39
N PRO A 6 9.09 -14.30 -2.75
CA PRO A 6 10.21 -15.09 -2.26
C PRO A 6 9.71 -16.13 -1.25
N ALA A 7 10.52 -17.15 -0.98
CA ALA A 7 10.23 -18.07 0.12
C ALA A 7 10.09 -17.26 1.42
N LEU A 8 8.91 -17.33 2.04
CA LEU A 8 8.62 -16.64 3.28
C LEU A 8 8.80 -17.61 4.45
N PRO A 9 9.26 -17.13 5.63
CA PRO A 9 9.13 -17.88 6.87
C PRO A 9 7.66 -18.30 7.10
N ALA A 10 7.45 -19.48 7.69
CA ALA A 10 6.11 -20.03 7.90
C ALA A 10 5.18 -19.10 8.68
N GLU A 11 5.74 -18.28 9.58
CA GLU A 11 4.99 -17.38 10.46
C GLU A 11 4.88 -15.95 9.93
N ALA A 12 5.47 -15.66 8.76
CA ALA A 12 5.55 -14.31 8.21
C ALA A 12 4.16 -13.72 7.97
N ARG A 13 3.97 -12.46 8.37
CA ARG A 13 2.79 -11.67 8.02
C ARG A 13 3.09 -10.85 6.77
N VAL A 14 2.25 -10.98 5.76
CA VAL A 14 2.37 -10.24 4.50
C VAL A 14 1.33 -9.13 4.50
N VAL A 15 1.77 -7.88 4.49
CA VAL A 15 0.88 -6.73 4.28
C VAL A 15 1.10 -6.22 2.86
N VAL A 16 0.05 -6.20 2.05
CA VAL A 16 0.06 -5.60 0.72
C VAL A 16 -0.70 -4.28 0.74
N TYR A 17 -0.20 -3.30 0.00
CA TYR A 17 -0.84 -2.00 -0.11
C TYR A 17 -0.69 -1.44 -1.53
N CYS A 18 -1.59 -0.55 -1.90
CA CYS A 18 -1.48 0.33 -3.07
C CYS A 18 -1.90 1.74 -2.66
N SER A 19 -2.26 2.62 -3.60
CA SER A 19 -2.71 3.98 -3.30
C SER A 19 -3.90 4.02 -2.35
N VAL A 20 -4.98 3.29 -2.68
CA VAL A 20 -6.27 3.33 -1.95
C VAL A 20 -6.77 1.97 -1.45
N GLY A 21 -5.97 0.92 -1.59
CA GLY A 21 -6.34 -0.45 -1.14
C GLY A 21 -7.10 -1.31 -2.16
N TYR A 22 -7.54 -0.77 -3.30
CA TYR A 22 -8.31 -1.51 -4.31
C TYR A 22 -7.49 -2.61 -5.01
N ARG A 23 -6.40 -2.24 -5.69
CA ARG A 23 -5.53 -3.20 -6.40
C ARG A 23 -4.88 -4.22 -5.45
N SER A 24 -4.48 -3.78 -4.26
CA SER A 24 -3.84 -4.65 -3.28
C SER A 24 -4.82 -5.64 -2.65
N GLY A 25 -6.10 -5.30 -2.52
CA GLY A 25 -7.14 -6.25 -2.10
C GLY A 25 -7.27 -7.44 -3.05
N ALA A 26 -7.26 -7.19 -4.37
CA ALA A 26 -7.26 -8.26 -5.37
C ALA A 26 -6.01 -9.16 -5.27
N ILE A 27 -4.85 -8.57 -4.99
CA ILE A 27 -3.60 -9.31 -4.78
C ILE A 27 -3.67 -10.14 -3.48
N ALA A 28 -4.16 -9.56 -2.38
CA ALA A 28 -4.31 -10.27 -1.11
C ALA A 28 -5.19 -11.51 -1.27
N LYS A 29 -6.35 -11.37 -1.95
CA LYS A 29 -7.23 -12.49 -2.27
C LYS A 29 -6.50 -13.59 -3.05
N ARG A 30 -5.80 -13.22 -4.13
CA ARG A 30 -5.05 -14.17 -4.96
C ARG A 30 -3.93 -14.88 -4.21
N LEU A 31 -3.27 -14.20 -3.26
CA LEU A 31 -2.24 -14.80 -2.42
C LEU A 31 -2.85 -15.81 -1.43
N GLY A 32 -4.00 -15.49 -0.84
CA GLY A 32 -4.76 -16.42 0.00
C GLY A 32 -5.19 -17.67 -0.77
N GLU A 33 -5.71 -17.51 -1.99
CA GLU A 33 -6.06 -18.61 -2.90
C GLU A 33 -4.87 -19.51 -3.27
N ARG A 34 -3.63 -19.05 -3.04
CA ARG A 34 -2.38 -19.78 -3.30
C ARG A 34 -1.72 -20.33 -2.03
N GLY A 35 -2.41 -20.28 -0.89
CA GLY A 35 -1.94 -20.84 0.37
C GLY A 35 -1.11 -19.90 1.23
N VAL A 36 -1.08 -18.59 0.94
CA VAL A 36 -0.47 -17.62 1.86
C VAL A 36 -1.46 -17.33 2.99
N GLU A 37 -1.23 -17.92 4.17
CA GLU A 37 -2.20 -17.91 5.27
C GLU A 37 -2.37 -16.55 5.95
N ARG A 38 -1.29 -15.74 6.01
CA ARG A 38 -1.23 -14.50 6.79
C ARG A 38 -1.05 -13.27 5.89
N VAL A 39 -1.92 -13.15 4.89
CA VAL A 39 -1.93 -12.00 3.98
C VAL A 39 -3.02 -10.99 4.35
N TYR A 40 -2.65 -9.71 4.42
CA TYR A 40 -3.51 -8.60 4.82
C TYR A 40 -3.44 -7.49 3.78
N ASN A 41 -4.59 -6.87 3.50
CA ASN A 41 -4.66 -5.65 2.70
C ASN A 41 -4.63 -4.43 3.63
N LEU A 42 -3.75 -3.47 3.39
CA LEU A 42 -3.75 -2.22 4.15
C LEU A 42 -5.00 -1.40 3.78
N GLU A 43 -5.88 -1.19 4.76
CA GLU A 43 -7.10 -0.41 4.58
C GLU A 43 -6.79 1.02 4.12
N GLY A 44 -7.45 1.46 3.05
CA GLY A 44 -7.26 2.77 2.43
C GLY A 44 -5.87 3.02 1.81
N GLY A 45 -5.00 1.99 1.78
CA GLY A 45 -3.68 2.07 1.17
C GLY A 45 -2.75 3.13 1.80
N ILE A 46 -1.73 3.52 1.03
CA ILE A 46 -0.78 4.54 1.49
C ILE A 46 -1.42 5.94 1.63
N PHE A 47 -2.54 6.20 0.94
CA PHE A 47 -3.21 7.49 1.04
C PHE A 47 -3.88 7.68 2.40
N LEU A 48 -4.70 6.73 2.84
CA LEU A 48 -5.32 6.82 4.17
C LEU A 48 -4.26 6.75 5.28
N TRP A 49 -3.20 5.98 5.08
CA TRP A 49 -2.05 5.95 5.99
C TRP A 49 -1.44 7.35 6.18
N ALA A 50 -1.20 8.07 5.08
CA ALA A 50 -0.65 9.42 5.12
C ALA A 50 -1.65 10.43 5.70
N ASN A 51 -2.93 10.38 5.30
CA ASN A 51 -3.98 11.26 5.83
C ASN A 51 -4.15 11.09 7.37
N GLN A 52 -3.90 9.90 7.89
CA GLN A 52 -3.89 9.62 9.34
C GLN A 52 -2.62 10.12 10.06
N GLY A 53 -1.71 10.82 9.37
CA GLY A 53 -0.47 11.35 9.93
C GLY A 53 0.55 10.28 10.30
N ARG A 54 0.45 9.07 9.74
CA ARG A 54 1.40 7.99 10.02
C ARG A 54 2.72 8.20 9.25
N PRO A 55 3.85 7.69 9.76
CA PRO A 55 5.15 7.92 9.14
C PRO A 55 5.25 7.39 7.70
N VAL A 56 5.81 8.20 6.80
CA VAL A 56 6.19 7.79 5.45
C VAL A 56 7.69 8.07 5.29
N VAL A 57 8.40 7.21 4.56
CA VAL A 57 9.85 7.30 4.38
C VAL A 57 10.19 7.22 2.90
N ARG A 58 11.07 8.11 2.44
CA ARG A 58 11.65 8.11 1.09
C ARG A 58 13.17 8.11 1.22
N ALA A 59 13.83 7.11 0.65
CA ALA A 59 15.30 6.96 0.72
C ALA A 59 15.86 7.07 2.16
N GLY A 60 15.18 6.45 3.12
CA GLY A 60 15.59 6.46 4.54
C GLY A 60 15.24 7.74 5.30
N GLN A 61 14.71 8.77 4.64
CA GLN A 61 14.31 10.02 5.29
C GLN A 61 12.80 10.10 5.48
N PRO A 62 12.32 10.56 6.66
CA PRO A 62 10.91 10.86 6.86
C PRO A 62 10.40 11.88 5.85
N VAL A 63 9.25 11.60 5.25
CA VAL A 63 8.52 12.52 4.38
C VAL A 63 7.06 12.56 4.81
N ARG A 64 6.37 13.64 4.45
CA ARG A 64 4.91 13.75 4.62
C ARG A 64 4.15 13.52 3.33
N GLU A 65 4.82 13.74 2.20
CA GLU A 65 4.20 13.77 0.90
C GLU A 65 4.11 12.37 0.26
N VAL A 66 3.03 12.12 -0.45
CA VAL A 66 2.79 10.92 -1.25
C VAL A 66 2.38 11.35 -2.66
N HIS A 67 2.87 10.63 -3.67
CA HIS A 67 2.51 10.92 -5.06
C HIS A 67 1.02 10.59 -5.32
N PRO A 68 0.22 11.50 -5.91
CA PRO A 68 -1.23 11.34 -6.04
C PRO A 68 -1.64 10.32 -7.11
N TYR A 69 -0.71 9.85 -7.95
CA TYR A 69 -0.94 8.86 -9.03
C TYR A 69 -1.98 9.34 -10.06
N GLY A 70 -2.07 10.66 -10.28
CA GLY A 70 -2.95 11.31 -11.25
C GLY A 70 -4.30 11.79 -10.68
N GLY A 71 -5.02 12.60 -11.47
CA GLY A 71 -6.14 13.42 -11.00
C GLY A 71 -7.31 12.66 -10.36
N GLY A 72 -7.68 11.48 -10.88
CA GLY A 72 -8.82 10.71 -10.35
C GLY A 72 -8.57 10.08 -8.97
N TRP A 73 -7.30 9.82 -8.62
CA TRP A 73 -6.92 9.24 -7.33
C TRP A 73 -6.53 10.31 -6.32
N ALA A 74 -6.04 11.47 -6.77
CA ALA A 74 -5.64 12.60 -5.94
C ALA A 74 -6.72 13.01 -4.92
N ARG A 75 -8.00 12.88 -5.27
CA ARG A 75 -9.15 13.20 -4.38
C ARG A 75 -9.20 12.41 -3.08
N TYR A 76 -8.47 11.29 -2.97
CA TYR A 76 -8.41 10.47 -1.76
C TYR A 76 -7.19 10.78 -0.87
N LEU A 77 -6.30 11.68 -1.32
CA LEU A 77 -5.11 12.12 -0.60
C LEU A 77 -5.28 13.60 -0.23
N ASP A 78 -5.05 13.95 1.04
CA ASP A 78 -5.17 15.31 1.52
C ASP A 78 -4.28 16.25 0.71
N GLU A 79 -4.78 17.43 0.36
CA GLU A 79 -4.12 18.36 -0.57
C GLU A 79 -2.70 18.72 -0.12
N GLY A 80 -2.51 18.98 1.18
CA GLY A 80 -1.20 19.30 1.75
C GLY A 80 -0.23 18.11 1.84
N LEU A 81 -0.65 16.90 1.46
CA LEU A 81 0.18 15.70 1.43
C LEU A 81 0.51 15.25 0.00
N ARG A 82 0.04 15.95 -1.02
CA ARG A 82 0.32 15.59 -2.42
C ARG A 82 1.71 16.06 -2.80
N ALA A 83 2.60 15.12 -3.13
CA ALA A 83 3.88 15.47 -3.75
C ALA A 83 3.62 16.19 -5.09
N ALA A 84 4.45 17.20 -5.40
CA ALA A 84 4.49 17.76 -6.74
C ALA A 84 4.95 16.68 -7.76
N GLU A 85 4.48 16.80 -9.01
CA GLU A 85 4.97 15.96 -10.10
C GLU A 85 6.42 16.29 -10.49
#